data_AF-A0A973J691-F1
#
_entry.id   AF-A0A973J691-F1
#
_cell.length_a   1.000
_cell.length_b   1.000
_cell.length_c   1.000
_cell.angle_alpha   90.00
_cell.angle_beta   90.00
_cell.angle_gamma   90.00
#
_symmetry.space_group_name_H-M   'P 1'
#
loop_
_entity.id
_entity.type
_entity.pdbx_description
1 polymer ?
#
loop_
_entity_poly.entity_id
_entity_poly.type
_entity_poly.pdbx_seq_one_letter_code
_entity_poly.pdbx_strand_id
1 'polypeptide(L)'
;MKKSTAPDKSVPQIDKKYLRLIEELRKSEQEKAVILDAMTELVLFLDTDLRVIWANKAMREAFNLKPGQLNGTYCYTGLHGRSKACSICPAEKTLKTGEPHDVVDFSSYKKNWVLRSYPVRDEQGAISGVVEIVTDITERRKA
;
A
#
# COMPACT_ATOMS: atom_id res chain seq x y z
N MET A 1 -11.02 -23.38 -52.97
CA MET A 1 -9.62 -22.93 -52.81
C MET A 1 -9.46 -22.36 -51.40
N LYS A 2 -8.96 -23.16 -50.45
CA LYS A 2 -8.76 -22.75 -49.04
C LYS A 2 -7.29 -22.32 -48.89
N LYS A 3 -7.03 -21.02 -48.69
CA LYS A 3 -5.69 -20.54 -48.29
C LYS A 3 -5.54 -20.78 -46.78
N SER A 4 -4.73 -21.78 -46.44
CA SER A 4 -4.22 -22.01 -45.10
C SER A 4 -3.16 -20.95 -44.82
N THR A 5 -3.45 -19.99 -43.95
CA THR A 5 -2.46 -19.05 -43.42
C THR A 5 -1.68 -19.76 -42.34
N ALA A 6 -0.40 -20.04 -42.62
CA ALA A 6 0.55 -20.55 -41.63
C ALA A 6 0.64 -19.58 -40.45
N PRO A 7 0.79 -20.07 -39.21
CA PRO A 7 0.97 -19.20 -38.05
C PRO A 7 2.27 -18.42 -38.21
N ASP A 8 2.16 -17.09 -38.01
CA ASP A 8 3.27 -16.16 -38.04
C ASP A 8 4.32 -16.55 -37.00
N LYS A 9 5.54 -16.85 -37.48
CA LYS A 9 6.68 -17.32 -36.67
C LYS A 9 7.41 -16.16 -35.96
N SER A 10 6.84 -14.95 -35.95
CA SER A 10 7.42 -13.74 -35.37
C SER A 10 7.28 -13.64 -33.84
N VAL A 11 6.50 -14.51 -33.19
CA VAL A 11 6.37 -14.52 -31.72
C VAL A 11 7.51 -15.34 -31.11
N PRO A 12 8.39 -14.74 -30.27
CA PRO A 12 9.46 -15.48 -29.61
C PRO A 12 8.86 -16.61 -28.76
N GLN A 13 9.37 -17.83 -28.89
CA GLN A 13 9.05 -18.91 -27.95
C GLN A 13 9.47 -18.45 -26.56
N ILE A 14 8.49 -18.11 -25.71
CA ILE A 14 8.75 -17.69 -24.33
C ILE A 14 9.42 -18.87 -23.62
N ASP A 15 10.69 -18.68 -23.25
CA ASP A 15 11.53 -19.68 -22.62
C ASP A 15 10.84 -20.24 -21.36
N LYS A 16 10.83 -21.57 -21.18
CA LYS A 16 10.17 -22.24 -20.04
C LYS A 16 10.62 -21.69 -18.67
N LYS A 17 11.84 -21.16 -18.61
CA LYS A 17 12.41 -20.48 -17.43
C LYS A 17 11.63 -19.20 -17.07
N TYR A 18 11.28 -18.36 -18.05
CA TYR A 18 10.50 -17.14 -17.81
C TYR A 18 9.08 -17.44 -17.36
N LEU A 19 8.44 -18.48 -17.90
CA LEU A 19 7.11 -18.90 -17.46
C LEU A 19 7.10 -19.29 -15.98
N ARG A 20 8.13 -20.01 -15.51
CA ARG A 20 8.26 -20.36 -14.09
C ARG A 20 8.47 -19.14 -13.20
N LEU A 21 9.33 -18.21 -13.60
CA LEU A 21 9.57 -16.96 -12.86
C LEU A 21 8.30 -16.11 -12.72
N ILE A 22 7.49 -16.00 -13.78
CA ILE A 22 6.22 -15.27 -13.75
C ILE A 22 5.23 -15.95 -12.80
N GLU A 23 5.16 -17.29 -12.82
CA GLU A 23 4.26 -18.04 -11.93
C GLU A 23 4.67 -17.90 -10.46
N GLU A 24 5.98 -17.99 -10.15
CA GLU A 24 6.51 -17.79 -8.81
C GLU A 24 6.24 -16.37 -8.30
N LEU A 25 6.45 -15.36 -9.14
CA LEU A 25 6.12 -13.97 -8.82
C LEU A 25 4.62 -13.81 -8.55
N ARG A 26 3.77 -14.34 -9.44
CA ARG A 26 2.31 -14.27 -9.29
C ARG A 26 1.85 -14.93 -8.00
N LYS A 27 2.41 -16.10 -7.66
CA LYS A 27 2.10 -16.80 -6.41
C LYS A 27 2.50 -15.97 -5.19
N SER A 28 3.72 -15.40 -5.19
CA SER A 28 4.19 -14.53 -4.12
C SER A 28 3.30 -13.30 -3.94
N GLU A 29 2.91 -12.64 -5.03
CA GLU A 29 2.01 -11.49 -4.99
C GLU A 29 0.61 -11.86 -4.48
N GLN A 30 0.09 -13.02 -4.90
CA GLN A 30 -1.22 -13.50 -4.45
C GLN A 30 -1.20 -13.83 -2.95
N GLU A 31 -0.16 -14.47 -2.44
CA GLU A 31 -0.01 -14.77 -1.00
C GLU A 31 0.01 -13.48 -0.16
N LYS A 32 0.80 -12.47 -0.59
CA LYS A 32 0.83 -11.16 0.08
C LYS A 32 -0.53 -10.47 0.04
N ALA A 33 -1.20 -10.48 -1.10
CA ALA A 33 -2.51 -9.87 -1.27
C ALA A 33 -3.55 -10.51 -0.34
N VAL A 34 -3.58 -11.84 -0.23
CA VAL A 34 -4.50 -12.56 0.67
C VAL A 34 -4.26 -12.18 2.13
N ILE A 35 -3.01 -12.11 2.58
CA ILE A 35 -2.67 -11.73 3.96
C ILE A 35 -3.15 -10.30 4.25
N LEU A 36 -2.82 -9.35 3.38
CA LEU A 36 -3.13 -7.94 3.59
C LEU A 36 -4.62 -7.62 3.44
N ASP A 37 -5.34 -8.34 2.58
CA ASP A 37 -6.79 -8.19 2.39
C ASP A 37 -7.61 -8.85 3.52
N ALA A 38 -7.01 -9.77 4.28
CA ALA A 38 -7.61 -10.36 5.48
C ALA A 38 -7.48 -9.47 6.73
N MET A 39 -6.61 -8.46 6.71
CA MET A 39 -6.43 -7.52 7.81
C MET A 39 -7.64 -6.59 7.95
N THR A 40 -7.99 -6.26 9.20
CA THR A 40 -9.04 -5.29 9.52
C THR A 40 -8.51 -3.87 9.69
N GLU A 41 -7.23 -3.75 10.01
CA GLU A 41 -6.48 -2.52 10.10
C GLU A 41 -6.35 -1.87 8.73
N LEU A 42 -6.36 -0.53 8.71
CA LEU A 42 -6.14 0.20 7.46
C LEU A 42 -4.63 0.29 7.23
N VAL A 43 -4.17 -0.20 6.09
CA VAL A 43 -2.73 -0.21 5.75
C VAL A 43 -2.49 0.62 4.50
N LEU A 44 -1.47 1.46 4.56
CA LEU A 44 -1.04 2.34 3.48
C LEU A 44 0.47 2.21 3.30
N PHE A 45 0.94 2.14 2.06
CA PHE A 45 2.35 2.28 1.73
C PHE A 45 2.55 3.60 0.99
N LEU A 46 3.45 4.42 1.52
CA LEU A 46 3.79 5.74 1.01
C LEU A 46 5.23 5.77 0.49
N ASP A 47 5.48 6.57 -0.54
CA ASP A 47 6.84 6.95 -0.91
C ASP A 47 7.40 8.02 0.04
N THR A 48 8.63 8.46 -0.24
CA THR A 48 9.33 9.48 0.56
C THR A 48 8.69 10.87 0.47
N ASP A 49 7.80 11.11 -0.51
CA ASP A 49 7.06 12.36 -0.70
C ASP A 49 5.62 12.27 -0.15
N LEU A 50 5.30 11.21 0.62
CA LEU A 50 3.96 10.92 1.15
C LEU A 50 2.90 10.65 0.08
N ARG A 51 3.31 10.26 -1.13
CA ARG A 51 2.38 9.80 -2.16
C ARG A 51 2.03 8.35 -1.90
N VAL A 52 0.76 8.02 -2.09
CA VAL A 52 0.27 6.65 -1.90
C VAL A 52 0.81 5.78 -3.02
N ILE A 53 1.61 4.77 -2.67
CA ILE A 53 2.01 3.71 -3.59
C ILE A 53 0.94 2.63 -3.60
N TRP A 54 0.42 2.28 -2.43
CA TRP A 54 -0.51 1.17 -2.27
C TRP A 54 -1.36 1.31 -1.00
N ALA A 55 -2.55 0.72 -1.01
CA ALA A 55 -3.48 0.68 0.13
C ALA A 55 -4.17 -0.70 0.18
N ASN A 56 -4.37 -1.27 1.36
CA ASN A 56 -5.08 -2.55 1.49
C ASN A 56 -6.59 -2.43 1.26
N LYS A 57 -7.29 -3.57 1.18
CA LYS A 57 -8.76 -3.60 1.03
C LYS A 57 -9.47 -2.83 2.13
N ALA A 58 -9.10 -3.01 3.40
CA ALA A 58 -9.74 -2.33 4.52
C ALA A 58 -9.65 -0.80 4.41
N MET A 59 -8.48 -0.26 4.04
CA MET A 59 -8.31 1.18 3.78
C MET A 59 -9.22 1.67 2.66
N ARG A 60 -9.28 0.94 1.54
CA ARG A 60 -10.13 1.33 0.40
C ARG A 60 -11.60 1.31 0.77
N GLU A 61 -12.06 0.31 1.52
CA GLU A 61 -13.45 0.22 1.97
C GLU A 61 -13.81 1.32 2.96
N ALA A 62 -12.94 1.61 3.93
CA ALA A 62 -13.14 2.66 4.93
C ALA A 62 -13.31 4.06 4.31
N PHE A 63 -12.67 4.30 3.17
CA PHE A 63 -12.71 5.58 2.45
C PHE A 63 -13.54 5.54 1.16
N ASN A 64 -14.25 4.43 0.88
CA ASN A 64 -15.05 4.21 -0.33
C ASN A 64 -14.28 4.47 -1.65
N LEU A 65 -13.08 3.89 -1.74
CA LEU A 65 -12.14 4.11 -2.85
C LEU A 65 -12.10 2.92 -3.81
N LYS A 66 -11.94 3.20 -5.10
CA LYS A 66 -11.65 2.16 -6.10
C LYS A 66 -10.17 1.73 -6.02
N PRO A 67 -9.82 0.49 -6.42
CA PRO A 67 -8.44 0.06 -6.56
C PRO A 67 -7.63 1.04 -7.43
N GLY A 68 -6.45 1.43 -6.97
CA GLY A 68 -5.57 2.37 -7.68
C GLY A 68 -5.97 3.84 -7.63
N GLN A 69 -7.14 4.20 -7.08
CA GLN A 69 -7.63 5.59 -7.07
C GLN A 69 -6.71 6.57 -6.33
N LEU A 70 -5.99 6.10 -5.30
CA LEU A 70 -5.05 6.93 -4.55
C LEU A 70 -3.64 6.93 -5.14
N ASN A 71 -3.30 6.02 -6.05
CA ASN A 71 -1.91 5.78 -6.42
C ASN A 71 -1.29 7.05 -7.02
N GLY A 72 -0.12 7.45 -6.49
CA GLY A 72 0.61 8.66 -6.87
C GLY A 72 0.07 9.97 -6.30
N THR A 73 -1.09 9.94 -5.61
CA THR A 73 -1.65 11.12 -4.92
C THR A 73 -1.06 11.29 -3.53
N TYR A 74 -0.90 12.54 -3.06
CA TYR A 74 -0.52 12.80 -1.68
C TYR A 74 -1.56 12.23 -0.71
N CYS A 75 -1.12 11.53 0.33
CA CYS A 75 -2.01 10.91 1.31
C CYS A 75 -3.00 11.93 1.92
N TYR A 76 -2.53 13.12 2.25
CA TYR A 76 -3.34 14.18 2.86
C TYR A 76 -4.35 14.80 1.89
N THR A 77 -4.07 14.80 0.58
CA THR A 77 -5.03 15.25 -0.43
C THR A 77 -6.05 14.15 -0.73
N GLY A 78 -5.58 12.93 -0.99
CA GLY A 78 -6.43 11.80 -1.38
C GLY A 78 -7.35 11.30 -0.27
N LEU A 79 -6.89 11.27 0.99
CA LEU A 79 -7.65 10.75 2.13
C LEU A 79 -8.40 11.82 2.92
N HIS A 80 -7.85 13.03 2.97
CA HIS A 80 -8.37 14.09 3.86
C HIS A 80 -8.82 15.36 3.13
N GLY A 81 -8.62 15.46 1.81
CA GLY A 81 -8.93 16.67 1.04
C GLY A 81 -8.10 17.89 1.46
N ARG A 82 -6.94 17.68 2.09
CA ARG A 82 -6.05 18.74 2.59
C ARG A 82 -5.03 19.12 1.52
N SER A 83 -4.49 20.33 1.64
CA SER A 83 -3.37 20.83 0.82
C SER A 83 -1.99 20.60 1.43
N LYS A 84 -1.93 20.10 2.67
CA LYS A 84 -0.69 19.81 3.40
C LYS A 84 -0.84 18.61 4.32
N ALA A 85 0.31 18.05 4.72
CA ALA A 85 0.41 16.94 5.65
C ALA A 85 -0.29 17.21 7.00
N CYS A 86 -0.53 16.13 7.75
CA CYS A 86 -1.10 16.20 9.09
C CYS A 86 -0.19 17.03 10.02
N SER A 87 -0.78 17.81 10.94
CA SER A 87 -0.02 18.59 11.92
C SER A 87 0.88 17.73 12.80
N ILE A 88 0.45 16.49 13.07
CA ILE A 88 1.25 15.46 13.72
C ILE A 88 1.22 14.25 12.78
N CYS A 89 2.23 14.15 11.91
CA CYS A 89 2.34 13.09 10.92
C CYS A 89 3.41 12.06 11.34
N PRO A 90 3.05 10.82 11.71
CA PRO A 90 4.03 9.80 12.05
C PRO A 90 4.88 9.40 10.83
N ALA A 91 4.31 9.37 9.62
CA ALA A 91 5.05 9.15 8.38
C ALA A 91 6.21 10.13 8.17
N GLU A 92 5.97 11.45 8.25
CA GLU A 92 7.05 12.45 8.11
C GLU A 92 8.14 12.26 9.18
N LYS A 93 7.73 11.95 10.41
CA LYS A 93 8.69 11.72 11.50
C LYS A 93 9.54 10.47 11.26
N THR A 94 8.93 9.38 10.81
CA THR A 94 9.64 8.15 10.41
C THR A 94 10.58 8.38 9.24
N LEU A 95 10.14 9.08 8.20
CA LEU A 95 11.02 9.43 7.07
C LEU A 95 12.22 10.25 7.52
N LYS A 96 12.02 11.18 8.46
CA LYS A 96 13.08 12.04 8.98
C LYS A 96 14.08 11.31 9.89
N THR A 97 13.62 10.41 10.75
CA THR A 97 14.51 9.75 11.73
C THR A 97 15.00 8.38 11.29
N GLY A 98 14.32 7.73 10.34
CA GLY A 98 14.57 6.34 9.96
C GLY A 98 14.13 5.30 10.99
N GLU A 99 13.28 5.70 11.95
CA GLU A 99 12.81 4.86 13.05
C GLU A 99 11.27 4.81 13.07
N PRO A 100 10.66 3.75 13.61
CA PRO A 100 9.22 3.70 13.77
C PRO A 100 8.71 4.84 14.67
N HIS A 101 7.58 5.44 14.29
CA HIS A 101 6.87 6.43 15.12
C HIS A 101 5.38 6.15 15.11
N ASP A 102 4.72 6.50 16.20
CA ASP A 102 3.29 6.38 16.33
C ASP A 102 2.64 7.65 16.89
N VAL A 103 1.34 7.78 16.61
CA VAL A 103 0.46 8.73 17.26
C VAL A 103 -0.69 7.94 17.84
N VAL A 104 -0.77 7.95 19.17
CA VAL A 104 -1.83 7.29 19.93
C VAL A 104 -2.99 8.23 20.11
N ASP A 105 -4.19 7.70 19.96
CA ASP A 105 -5.43 8.30 20.41
C ASP A 105 -5.68 9.72 19.91
N PHE A 106 -5.82 9.86 18.60
CA PHE A 106 -6.48 11.05 18.07
C PHE A 106 -7.87 10.71 17.56
N SER A 107 -8.83 11.56 17.97
CA SER A 107 -10.21 11.46 17.52
C SER A 107 -10.31 11.95 16.08
N SER A 108 -10.74 11.07 15.18
CA SER A 108 -11.13 11.45 13.82
C SER A 108 -12.25 10.54 13.35
N TYR A 109 -13.15 11.08 12.51
CA TYR A 109 -14.29 10.33 11.97
C TYR A 109 -15.15 9.62 13.06
N LYS A 110 -15.30 10.25 14.23
CA LYS A 110 -16.02 9.72 15.41
C LYS A 110 -15.45 8.41 16.00
N LYS A 111 -14.16 8.14 15.76
CA LYS A 111 -13.44 6.95 16.23
C LYS A 111 -12.14 7.35 16.92
N ASN A 112 -11.64 6.46 17.77
CA ASN A 112 -10.32 6.58 18.39
C ASN A 112 -9.33 5.73 17.59
N TRP A 113 -8.26 6.34 17.10
CA TRP A 113 -7.29 5.67 16.25
C TRP A 113 -5.90 5.64 16.87
N VAL A 114 -5.16 4.57 16.57
CA VAL A 114 -3.71 4.53 16.72
C VAL A 114 -3.10 4.41 15.34
N LEU A 115 -2.19 5.32 15.01
CA LEU A 115 -1.44 5.31 13.76
C LEU A 115 0.00 4.96 14.05
N ARG A 116 0.53 3.95 13.37
CA ARG A 116 1.94 3.54 13.46
C ARG A 116 2.57 3.61 12.09
N SER A 117 3.75 4.21 11.99
CA SER A 117 4.53 4.34 10.78
C SER A 117 5.85 3.58 10.93
N TYR A 118 6.21 2.81 9.91
CA TYR A 118 7.43 2.00 9.86
C TYR A 118 8.24 2.32 8.60
N PRO A 119 9.56 2.51 8.70
CA PRO A 119 10.39 2.81 7.54
C PRO A 119 10.51 1.58 6.65
N VAL A 120 10.37 1.78 5.34
CA VAL A 120 10.71 0.78 4.32
C VAL A 120 12.07 1.16 3.75
N ARG A 121 12.97 0.18 3.65
CA ARG A 121 14.32 0.38 3.13
C ARG A 121 14.49 -0.37 1.82
N ASP A 122 15.23 0.22 0.89
CA ASP A 122 15.67 -0.44 -0.33
C ASP A 122 16.84 -1.41 -0.06
N GLU A 123 17.32 -2.07 -1.11
CA GLU A 123 18.43 -3.02 -1.04
C GLU A 123 19.76 -2.36 -0.60
N GLN A 124 19.88 -1.05 -0.75
CA GLN A 124 21.04 -0.26 -0.32
C GLN A 124 20.90 0.24 1.12
N GLY A 125 19.77 -0.04 1.79
CA GLY A 125 19.48 0.36 3.16
C GLY A 125 18.94 1.80 3.30
N ALA A 126 18.77 2.52 2.19
CA ALA A 126 18.18 3.85 2.18
C ALA A 126 16.66 3.75 2.34
N ILE A 127 16.04 4.76 2.95
CA ILE A 127 14.59 4.78 3.15
C ILE A 127 13.92 5.04 1.80
N SER A 128 13.12 4.09 1.34
CA SER A 128 12.37 4.16 0.08
C SER A 128 10.90 4.55 0.28
N GLY A 129 10.43 4.56 1.53
CA GLY A 129 9.07 4.94 1.88
C GLY A 129 8.71 4.56 3.30
N VAL A 130 7.41 4.57 3.61
CA VAL A 130 6.89 4.15 4.91
C VAL A 130 5.60 3.35 4.78
N VAL A 131 5.41 2.36 5.63
CA VAL A 131 4.13 1.69 5.82
C VAL A 131 3.44 2.29 7.04
N GLU A 132 2.24 2.83 6.84
CA GLU A 132 1.35 3.26 7.90
C GLU A 132 0.28 2.21 8.17
N ILE A 133 0.08 1.90 9.46
CA ILE A 133 -0.97 1.01 9.95
C ILE A 133 -1.86 1.81 10.90
N VAL A 134 -3.16 1.85 10.59
CA VAL A 134 -4.19 2.57 11.32
C VAL A 134 -5.12 1.55 11.99
N THR A 135 -5.17 1.56 13.32
CA THR A 135 -6.01 0.66 14.11
C THR A 135 -7.11 1.44 14.81
N ASP A 136 -8.37 1.02 14.61
CA ASP A 136 -9.50 1.51 15.40
C ASP A 136 -9.45 0.89 16.79
N ILE A 137 -9.33 1.72 17.83
CA ILE A 137 -9.30 1.30 19.23
C ILE A 137 -10.57 1.71 19.99
N THR A 138 -11.62 2.13 19.28
CA THR A 138 -12.86 2.64 19.90
C THR A 138 -13.51 1.61 20.82
N GLU A 139 -13.63 0.35 20.40
CA GLU A 139 -14.24 -0.70 21.23
C GLU A 139 -13.32 -1.14 22.38
N ARG A 140 -12.00 -1.09 22.20
CA ARG A 140 -11.02 -1.40 23.26
C ARG A 140 -11.08 -0.42 24.44
N ARG A 141 -11.68 0.76 24.25
CA ARG A 141 -11.87 1.79 25.29
C ARG A 141 -13.15 1.63 26.10
N LYS A 142 -14.12 0.87 25.60
CA LYS A 142 -15.41 0.67 26.28
C LYS A 142 -15.36 -0.49 27.29
N ALA A 143 -14.29 -1.29 27.26
CA ALA A 143 -14.04 -2.41 28.16
C ALA A 143 -13.32 -1.97 29.44
#